data_AF-A0A355GSH5-F1
#
_entry.id   AF-A0A355GSH5-F1
#
_cell.length_a   1.000
_cell.length_b   1.000
_cell.length_c   1.000
_cell.angle_alpha   90.00
_cell.angle_beta   90.00
_cell.angle_gamma   90.00
#
_symmetry.space_group_name_H-M   'P 1'
#
loop_
_entity.id
_entity.type
_entity.pdbx_description
1 polymer ?
#
loop_
_entity_poly.entity_id
_entity_poly.type
_entity_poly.pdbx_seq_one_letter_code
_entity_poly.pdbx_strand_id
1 'polypeptide(L)'
;AGIDEKNYKPAIGFEEMYPLYSIDDPNLMASLPLNQTRYVTLDALTHAIEAATAKGAGPFSKTLSIKSADLIFRYFPRILRDLNDREARYYLAFASMLAGISFDNGGLHLGHALEHPISAMKPGVPHGLGLAVLLPEVLDTIYPAAQEILDEILQPIRRTEAGIKTKAGIKEVIKQWLAEVGLATTMGDLGFEQEDVATLTDLVYTTPGIQYMLDSTPVAVSPETVARIFRNSLS
;
A
#
# COMPACT_ATOMS: atom_id res chain seq x y z
N ALA A 1 10.21 -10.65 -9.71
CA ALA A 1 11.30 -11.52 -9.23
C ALA A 1 12.47 -10.64 -8.80
N GLY A 2 13.13 -10.94 -7.69
CA GLY A 2 14.30 -10.18 -7.23
C GLY A 2 15.56 -10.51 -8.03
N ILE A 3 16.58 -9.66 -7.92
CA ILE A 3 17.96 -9.92 -8.33
C ILE A 3 18.81 -9.84 -7.06
N ASP A 4 18.91 -10.98 -6.36
CA ASP A 4 19.43 -11.07 -4.99
C ASP A 4 20.86 -10.53 -4.88
N GLU A 5 21.71 -10.78 -5.88
CA GLU A 5 23.11 -10.31 -5.91
C GLU A 5 23.24 -8.78 -5.84
N LYS A 6 22.18 -8.07 -6.23
CA LYS A 6 22.11 -6.59 -6.25
C LYS A 6 21.15 -6.02 -5.22
N ASN A 7 20.43 -6.85 -4.47
CA ASN A 7 19.27 -6.44 -3.67
C ASN A 7 18.27 -5.61 -4.48
N TYR A 8 17.97 -6.04 -5.72
CA TYR A 8 16.98 -5.36 -6.55
C TYR A 8 15.66 -6.12 -6.57
N LYS A 9 14.56 -5.39 -6.51
CA LYS A 9 13.22 -5.88 -6.84
C LYS A 9 12.66 -4.99 -7.96
N PRO A 10 13.01 -5.28 -9.23
CA PRO A 10 12.62 -4.44 -10.34
C PRO A 10 11.12 -4.54 -10.63
N ALA A 11 10.56 -3.48 -11.22
CA ALA A 11 9.22 -3.47 -11.79
C ALA A 11 9.32 -3.58 -13.31
N ILE A 12 8.57 -4.52 -13.90
CA ILE A 12 8.51 -4.75 -15.35
C ILE A 12 7.04 -4.98 -15.70
N GLY A 13 6.54 -4.27 -16.69
CA GLY A 13 5.18 -4.43 -17.20
C GLY A 13 5.16 -4.17 -18.70
N PHE A 14 4.58 -5.11 -19.44
CA PHE A 14 4.35 -5.03 -20.88
C PHE A 14 2.96 -5.57 -21.20
N GLU A 15 2.36 -5.12 -22.30
CA GLU A 15 1.04 -5.57 -22.74
C GLU A 15 0.97 -7.10 -22.89
N GLU A 16 2.07 -7.71 -23.36
CA GLU A 16 2.21 -9.15 -23.56
C GLU A 16 2.26 -9.96 -22.25
N MET A 17 2.44 -9.30 -21.10
CA MET A 17 2.43 -9.95 -19.79
C MET A 17 1.01 -10.12 -19.23
N TYR A 18 -0.01 -9.56 -19.89
CA TYR A 18 -1.40 -9.76 -19.48
C TYR A 18 -1.81 -11.22 -19.61
N PRO A 19 -2.38 -11.84 -18.55
CA PRO A 19 -2.93 -13.18 -18.69
C PRO A 19 -4.14 -13.15 -19.62
N LEU A 20 -4.28 -14.16 -20.48
CA LEU A 20 -5.46 -14.30 -21.35
C LEU A 20 -6.77 -14.47 -20.54
N TYR A 21 -6.66 -15.07 -19.35
CA TYR A 21 -7.77 -15.26 -18.41
C TYR A 21 -7.27 -15.05 -16.97
N SER A 22 -8.09 -14.38 -16.15
CA SER A 22 -7.95 -14.34 -14.69
C SER A 22 -9.13 -15.05 -14.04
N ILE A 23 -8.87 -15.82 -12.98
CA ILE A 23 -9.91 -16.52 -12.20
C ILE A 23 -9.68 -16.21 -10.72
N ASP A 24 -10.54 -15.36 -10.18
CA ASP A 24 -10.56 -15.02 -8.76
C ASP A 24 -11.61 -15.88 -8.04
N ASP A 25 -11.21 -17.04 -7.50
CA ASP A 25 -12.06 -17.91 -6.68
C ASP A 25 -11.81 -17.69 -5.17
N PRO A 26 -12.72 -17.04 -4.44
CA PRO A 26 -12.54 -16.78 -3.00
C PRO A 26 -12.44 -18.04 -2.14
N ASN A 27 -12.90 -19.20 -2.62
CA ASN A 27 -12.76 -20.45 -1.88
C ASN A 27 -11.30 -20.88 -1.76
N LEU A 28 -10.46 -20.53 -2.74
CA LEU A 28 -9.02 -20.79 -2.69
C LEU A 28 -8.31 -19.90 -1.66
N MET A 29 -8.97 -18.84 -1.18
CA MET A 29 -8.45 -17.90 -0.18
C MET A 29 -8.98 -18.20 1.23
N ALA A 30 -9.88 -19.16 1.39
CA ALA A 30 -10.59 -19.41 2.66
C ALA A 30 -9.65 -19.83 3.81
N SER A 31 -8.56 -20.51 3.51
CA SER A 31 -7.58 -21.00 4.50
C SER A 31 -6.38 -20.08 4.71
N LEU A 32 -6.35 -18.89 4.10
CA LEU A 32 -5.23 -17.96 4.26
C LEU A 32 -5.05 -17.59 5.74
N PRO A 33 -3.84 -17.75 6.31
CA PRO A 33 -3.56 -17.33 7.67
C PRO A 33 -3.88 -15.85 7.89
N LEU A 34 -4.22 -15.49 9.13
CA LEU A 34 -4.60 -14.11 9.47
C LEU A 34 -3.53 -13.09 9.07
N ASN A 35 -2.25 -13.36 9.37
CA ASN A 35 -1.16 -12.45 9.02
C ASN A 35 -1.03 -12.27 7.51
N GLN A 36 -1.08 -13.36 6.73
CA GLN A 36 -1.07 -13.24 5.27
C GLN A 36 -2.28 -12.44 4.76
N THR A 37 -3.45 -12.64 5.37
CA THR A 37 -4.66 -11.88 5.03
C THR A 37 -4.50 -10.39 5.32
N ARG A 38 -3.86 -10.02 6.44
CA ARG A 38 -3.52 -8.62 6.75
C ARG A 38 -2.63 -8.01 5.68
N TYR A 39 -1.54 -8.71 5.31
CA TYR A 39 -0.56 -8.19 4.37
C TYR A 39 -1.16 -7.98 2.98
N VAL A 40 -1.87 -8.98 2.43
CA VAL A 40 -2.46 -8.84 1.08
C VAL A 40 -3.64 -7.85 1.04
N THR A 41 -4.37 -7.69 2.15
CA THR A 41 -5.43 -6.66 2.24
C THR A 41 -4.83 -5.26 2.22
N LEU A 42 -3.73 -5.06 2.92
CA LEU A 42 -3.05 -3.77 2.96
C LEU A 42 -2.35 -3.45 1.63
N ASP A 43 -1.80 -4.46 0.97
CA ASP A 43 -1.29 -4.36 -0.39
C ASP A 43 -2.39 -3.84 -1.34
N ALA A 44 -3.56 -4.47 -1.33
CA ALA A 44 -4.73 -4.02 -2.10
C ALA A 44 -5.19 -2.60 -1.73
N LEU A 45 -5.18 -2.23 -0.45
CA LEU A 45 -5.53 -0.87 -0.03
C LEU A 45 -4.50 0.15 -0.56
N THR A 46 -3.22 -0.20 -0.52
CA THR A 46 -2.15 0.68 -1.00
C THR A 46 -2.23 0.84 -2.51
N HIS A 47 -2.47 -0.24 -3.27
CA HIS A 47 -2.78 -0.17 -4.70
C HIS A 47 -3.93 0.81 -4.98
N ALA A 48 -5.04 0.70 -4.26
CA ALA A 48 -6.21 1.59 -4.44
C ALA A 48 -5.85 3.05 -4.14
N ILE A 49 -5.16 3.32 -3.04
CA ILE A 49 -4.71 4.67 -2.68
C ILE A 49 -3.82 5.24 -3.78
N GLU A 50 -2.74 4.54 -4.15
CA GLU A 50 -1.76 5.06 -5.11
C GLU A 50 -2.38 5.27 -6.49
N ALA A 51 -3.22 4.34 -6.95
CA ALA A 51 -3.89 4.45 -8.25
C ALA A 51 -4.87 5.63 -8.35
N ALA A 52 -5.39 6.10 -7.21
CA ALA A 52 -6.27 7.26 -7.14
C ALA A 52 -5.50 8.59 -6.99
N THR A 53 -4.29 8.53 -6.43
CA THR A 53 -3.46 9.70 -6.14
C THR A 53 -2.30 9.90 -7.13
N ALA A 54 -2.02 8.94 -8.00
CA ALA A 54 -1.01 9.08 -9.04
C ALA A 54 -1.32 10.21 -10.03
N LYS A 55 -0.27 10.78 -10.64
CA LYS A 55 -0.41 11.83 -11.68
C LYS A 55 -1.25 11.38 -12.87
N GLY A 56 -1.22 10.08 -13.20
CA GLY A 56 -2.01 9.47 -14.27
C GLY A 56 -3.45 9.13 -13.89
N ALA A 57 -3.87 9.35 -12.64
CA ALA A 57 -5.17 8.90 -12.15
C ALA A 57 -6.35 9.59 -12.86
N GLY A 58 -7.12 8.80 -13.61
CA GLY A 58 -8.35 9.23 -14.28
C GLY A 58 -9.62 8.87 -13.49
N PRO A 59 -10.82 9.27 -13.98
CA PRO A 59 -12.09 8.93 -13.35
C PRO A 59 -12.31 7.42 -13.18
N PHE A 60 -11.81 6.61 -14.12
CA PHE A 60 -11.93 5.16 -14.09
C PHE A 60 -11.16 4.53 -12.91
N SER A 61 -9.84 4.80 -12.79
CA SER A 61 -9.03 4.29 -11.68
C SER A 61 -9.56 4.80 -10.34
N LYS A 62 -9.86 6.11 -10.22
CA LYS A 62 -10.42 6.68 -8.98
C LYS A 62 -11.70 5.99 -8.53
N THR A 63 -12.64 5.74 -9.44
CA THR A 63 -13.91 5.05 -9.12
C THR A 63 -13.67 3.65 -8.55
N LEU A 64 -12.77 2.88 -9.19
CA LEU A 64 -12.43 1.53 -8.74
C LEU A 64 -11.68 1.56 -7.39
N SER A 65 -10.76 2.51 -7.22
CA SER A 65 -10.01 2.71 -5.97
C SER A 65 -10.91 3.04 -4.79
N ILE A 66 -11.83 4.00 -4.95
CA ILE A 66 -12.79 4.36 -3.90
C ILE A 66 -13.63 3.15 -3.51
N LYS A 67 -14.11 2.39 -4.51
CA LYS A 67 -14.90 1.20 -4.23
C LYS A 67 -14.10 0.09 -3.54
N SER A 68 -12.85 -0.13 -3.97
CA SER A 68 -11.95 -1.10 -3.36
C SER A 68 -11.70 -0.76 -1.88
N ALA A 69 -11.36 0.50 -1.59
CA ALA A 69 -11.14 0.97 -0.22
C ALA A 69 -12.40 0.85 0.66
N ASP A 70 -13.58 1.25 0.15
CA ASP A 70 -14.87 1.07 0.86
C ASP A 70 -15.09 -0.39 1.26
N LEU A 71 -14.85 -1.33 0.34
CA LEU A 71 -14.97 -2.76 0.63
C LEU A 71 -13.94 -3.23 1.67
N ILE A 72 -12.69 -2.81 1.55
CA ILE A 72 -11.63 -3.16 2.51
C ILE A 72 -12.00 -2.68 3.92
N PHE A 73 -12.34 -1.40 4.07
CA PHE A 73 -12.69 -0.85 5.38
C PHE A 73 -13.95 -1.47 5.99
N ARG A 74 -14.88 -1.96 5.15
CA ARG A 74 -16.11 -2.62 5.59
C ARG A 74 -15.91 -4.07 5.98
N TYR A 75 -15.17 -4.84 5.19
CA TYR A 75 -15.12 -6.31 5.32
C TYR A 75 -13.87 -6.81 6.05
N PHE A 76 -12.75 -6.09 6.00
CA PHE A 76 -11.54 -6.53 6.70
C PHE A 76 -11.72 -6.65 8.22
N PRO A 77 -12.38 -5.70 8.92
CA PRO A 77 -12.64 -5.85 10.35
C PRO A 77 -13.50 -7.08 10.72
N ARG A 78 -14.29 -7.62 9.77
CA ARG A 78 -15.06 -8.86 9.98
C ARG A 78 -14.13 -10.08 10.01
N ILE A 79 -13.15 -10.14 9.10
CA ILE A 79 -12.13 -11.21 9.08
C ILE A 79 -11.33 -11.27 10.39
N LEU A 80 -11.06 -10.12 11.01
CA LEU A 80 -10.37 -10.06 12.30
C LEU A 80 -11.17 -10.72 13.44
N ARG A 81 -12.50 -10.79 13.31
CA ARG A 81 -13.42 -11.42 14.28
C ARG A 81 -13.70 -12.88 13.94
N ASP A 82 -13.82 -13.19 12.65
CA ASP A 82 -14.02 -14.53 12.14
C ASP A 82 -13.24 -14.73 10.82
N LEU A 83 -12.13 -15.47 10.91
CA LEU A 83 -11.26 -15.75 9.77
C LEU A 83 -11.94 -16.63 8.70
N ASN A 84 -13.04 -17.30 9.05
CA ASN A 84 -13.83 -18.16 8.18
C ASN A 84 -15.05 -17.45 7.55
N ASP A 85 -15.21 -16.14 7.77
CA ASP A 85 -16.28 -15.35 7.18
C ASP A 85 -16.16 -15.32 5.64
N ARG A 86 -16.89 -16.22 4.98
CA ARG A 86 -16.83 -16.43 3.53
C ARG A 86 -17.27 -15.21 2.75
N GLU A 87 -18.23 -14.45 3.27
CA GLU A 87 -18.70 -13.23 2.62
C GLU A 87 -17.61 -12.15 2.68
N ALA A 88 -16.97 -11.97 3.83
CA ALA A 88 -15.85 -11.04 3.95
C ALA A 88 -14.66 -11.45 3.07
N ARG A 89 -14.34 -12.75 2.99
CA ARG A 89 -13.32 -13.27 2.05
C ARG A 89 -13.65 -12.93 0.60
N TYR A 90 -14.90 -13.15 0.19
CA TYR A 90 -15.39 -12.81 -1.15
C TYR A 90 -15.17 -11.33 -1.47
N TYR A 91 -15.61 -10.43 -0.58
CA TYR A 91 -15.51 -9.00 -0.84
C TYR A 91 -14.08 -8.45 -0.76
N LEU A 92 -13.20 -9.05 0.05
CA LEU A 92 -11.77 -8.69 0.03
C LEU A 92 -11.08 -9.16 -1.25
N ALA A 93 -11.40 -10.36 -1.74
CA ALA A 93 -10.90 -10.83 -3.04
C ALA A 93 -11.37 -9.90 -4.17
N PHE A 94 -12.65 -9.55 -4.17
CA PHE A 94 -13.21 -8.59 -5.13
C PHE A 94 -12.56 -7.20 -5.00
N ALA A 95 -12.32 -6.71 -3.79
CA ALA A 95 -11.64 -5.43 -3.58
C ALA A 95 -10.20 -5.45 -4.11
N SER A 96 -9.47 -6.55 -3.93
CA SER A 96 -8.13 -6.74 -4.47
C SER A 96 -8.14 -6.73 -6.01
N MET A 97 -9.09 -7.43 -6.63
CA MET A 97 -9.29 -7.39 -8.09
C MET A 97 -9.55 -5.95 -8.59
N LEU A 98 -10.45 -5.21 -7.94
CA LEU A 98 -10.72 -3.80 -8.29
C LEU A 98 -9.48 -2.92 -8.14
N ALA A 99 -8.69 -3.12 -7.08
CA ALA A 99 -7.44 -2.39 -6.88
C ALA A 99 -6.41 -2.71 -7.97
N GLY A 100 -6.35 -3.97 -8.41
CA GLY A 100 -5.52 -4.43 -9.53
C GLY A 100 -5.84 -3.69 -10.83
N ILE A 101 -7.12 -3.69 -11.22
CA ILE A 101 -7.57 -2.96 -12.42
C ILE A 101 -7.32 -1.45 -12.25
N SER A 102 -7.51 -0.93 -11.04
CA SER A 102 -7.28 0.48 -10.76
C SER A 102 -5.83 0.90 -10.99
N PHE A 103 -4.86 0.19 -10.38
CA PHE A 103 -3.46 0.58 -10.51
C PHE A 103 -2.89 0.32 -11.90
N ASP A 104 -3.42 -0.64 -12.65
CA ASP A 104 -3.06 -0.80 -14.05
C ASP A 104 -3.42 0.45 -14.88
N ASN A 105 -4.52 1.11 -14.54
CA ASN A 105 -5.01 2.29 -15.25
C ASN A 105 -4.55 3.63 -14.63
N GLY A 106 -4.15 3.62 -13.36
CA GLY A 106 -3.73 4.81 -12.61
C GLY A 106 -2.23 4.91 -12.33
N GLY A 107 -1.54 3.77 -12.28
CA GLY A 107 -0.16 3.63 -11.85
C GLY A 107 -0.01 3.42 -10.33
N LEU A 108 1.19 3.02 -9.94
CA LEU A 108 1.67 2.98 -8.56
C LEU A 108 2.74 4.05 -8.35
N HIS A 109 3.05 4.37 -7.11
CA HIS A 109 3.99 5.45 -6.82
C HIS A 109 4.86 5.23 -5.57
N LEU A 110 5.03 6.28 -4.75
CA LEU A 110 5.97 6.39 -3.64
C LEU A 110 5.99 5.21 -2.66
N GLY A 111 4.85 4.66 -2.26
CA GLY A 111 4.77 3.50 -1.37
C GLY A 111 5.43 2.27 -1.96
N HIS A 112 5.06 1.87 -3.18
CA HIS A 112 5.69 0.72 -3.85
C HIS A 112 7.15 0.99 -4.22
N ALA A 113 7.47 2.23 -4.64
CA ALA A 113 8.83 2.65 -4.94
C ALA A 113 9.77 2.45 -3.74
N LEU A 114 9.30 2.73 -2.52
CA LEU A 114 10.11 2.60 -1.30
C LEU A 114 10.04 1.20 -0.69
N GLU A 115 8.96 0.46 -0.91
CA GLU A 115 8.86 -0.92 -0.40
C GLU A 115 9.81 -1.85 -1.15
N HIS A 116 9.99 -1.68 -2.46
CA HIS A 116 10.78 -2.62 -3.25
C HIS A 116 12.20 -2.83 -2.68
N PRO A 117 12.95 -1.78 -2.30
CA PRO A 117 14.21 -1.92 -1.57
C PRO A 117 14.09 -2.62 -0.20
N ILE A 118 13.02 -2.39 0.56
CA ILE A 118 12.80 -3.04 1.87
C ILE A 118 12.78 -4.56 1.72
N SER A 119 11.91 -5.08 0.85
CA SER A 119 11.80 -6.54 0.66
C SER A 119 12.96 -7.11 -0.14
N ALA A 120 13.68 -6.31 -0.92
CA ALA A 120 14.91 -6.77 -1.57
C ALA A 120 16.07 -6.91 -0.58
N MET A 121 16.27 -5.95 0.33
CA MET A 121 17.30 -6.05 1.37
C MET A 121 16.97 -7.11 2.43
N LYS A 122 15.69 -7.31 2.74
CA LYS A 122 15.22 -8.34 3.67
C LYS A 122 14.08 -9.15 3.06
N PRO A 123 14.40 -10.23 2.31
CA PRO A 123 13.41 -11.08 1.64
C PRO A 123 12.39 -11.74 2.58
N GLY A 124 12.67 -11.80 3.89
CA GLY A 124 11.74 -12.29 4.89
C GLY A 124 10.60 -11.32 5.23
N VAL A 125 10.68 -10.05 4.82
CA VAL A 125 9.63 -9.04 5.02
C VAL A 125 8.54 -9.23 3.95
N PRO A 126 7.29 -9.58 4.34
CA PRO A 126 6.18 -9.66 3.39
C PRO A 126 5.88 -8.30 2.76
N HIS A 127 5.59 -8.28 1.46
CA HIS A 127 5.37 -7.05 0.68
C HIS A 127 4.39 -6.07 1.34
N GLY A 128 3.18 -6.53 1.65
CA GLY A 128 2.16 -5.72 2.32
C GLY A 128 2.54 -5.25 3.72
N LEU A 129 3.41 -5.97 4.44
CA LEU A 129 3.95 -5.49 5.71
C LEU A 129 4.95 -4.35 5.50
N GLY A 130 5.80 -4.45 4.47
CA GLY A 130 6.69 -3.36 4.04
C GLY A 130 5.92 -2.10 3.62
N LEU A 131 4.79 -2.26 2.93
CA LEU A 131 3.89 -1.13 2.64
C LEU A 131 3.28 -0.55 3.91
N ALA A 132 2.94 -1.38 4.92
CA ALA A 132 2.32 -0.95 6.18
C ALA A 132 3.16 0.07 6.93
N VAL A 133 4.45 -0.23 7.05
CA VAL A 133 5.38 0.58 7.84
C VAL A 133 5.65 1.93 7.18
N LEU A 134 5.52 2.00 5.84
CA LEU A 134 5.76 3.20 5.05
C LEU A 134 4.51 4.07 4.89
N LEU A 135 3.32 3.46 4.85
CA LEU A 135 2.06 4.12 4.47
C LEU A 135 1.77 5.42 5.25
N PRO A 136 2.02 5.52 6.58
CA PRO A 136 1.81 6.77 7.31
C PRO A 136 2.61 7.96 6.77
N GLU A 137 3.90 7.76 6.53
CA GLU A 137 4.80 8.82 6.02
C GLU A 137 4.56 9.13 4.55
N VAL A 138 4.19 8.11 3.77
CA VAL A 138 3.80 8.27 2.37
C VAL A 138 2.55 9.14 2.29
N LEU A 139 1.50 8.81 3.04
CA LEU A 139 0.25 9.59 3.05
C LEU A 139 0.48 11.03 3.51
N ASP A 140 1.24 11.24 4.58
CA ASP A 140 1.58 12.60 5.06
C ASP A 140 2.28 13.42 3.97
N THR A 141 3.20 12.80 3.24
CA THR A 141 3.98 13.44 2.16
C THR A 141 3.11 13.82 0.97
N ILE A 142 2.15 12.98 0.57
CA ILE A 142 1.30 13.25 -0.61
C ILE A 142 0.04 14.04 -0.29
N TYR A 143 -0.36 14.13 0.98
CA TYR A 143 -1.64 14.73 1.40
C TYR A 143 -1.88 16.14 0.84
N PRO A 144 -0.91 17.08 0.87
CA PRO A 144 -1.13 18.43 0.36
C PRO A 144 -1.52 18.48 -1.13
N ALA A 145 -1.13 17.49 -1.92
CA ALA A 145 -1.42 17.41 -3.36
C ALA A 145 -2.64 16.54 -3.69
N ALA A 146 -3.09 15.70 -2.75
CA ALA A 146 -4.12 14.69 -2.98
C ALA A 146 -5.23 14.69 -1.91
N GLN A 147 -5.41 15.80 -1.19
CA GLN A 147 -6.29 15.91 -0.03
C GLN A 147 -7.72 15.43 -0.32
N GLU A 148 -8.36 15.92 -1.38
CA GLU A 148 -9.77 15.62 -1.68
C GLU A 148 -10.02 14.12 -1.85
N ILE A 149 -9.22 13.46 -2.69
CA ILE A 149 -9.39 12.03 -2.97
C ILE A 149 -8.96 11.15 -1.79
N LEU A 150 -7.94 11.54 -1.01
CA LEU A 150 -7.55 10.82 0.20
C LEU A 150 -8.61 10.96 1.30
N ASP A 151 -9.21 12.13 1.43
CA ASP A 151 -10.30 12.38 2.36
C ASP A 151 -11.54 11.53 2.02
N GLU A 152 -11.83 11.33 0.73
CA GLU A 152 -12.89 10.44 0.25
C GLU A 152 -12.57 8.97 0.52
N ILE A 153 -11.39 8.49 0.12
CA ILE A 153 -10.96 7.09 0.29
C ILE A 153 -10.93 6.71 1.78
N LEU A 154 -10.37 7.56 2.63
CA LEU A 154 -10.17 7.28 4.05
C LEU A 154 -11.36 7.69 4.92
N GLN A 155 -12.44 8.18 4.30
CA GLN A 155 -13.66 8.58 5.00
C GLN A 155 -14.19 7.55 6.01
N PRO A 156 -14.20 6.23 5.73
CA PRO A 156 -14.71 5.23 6.68
C PRO A 156 -13.94 5.17 7.99
N ILE A 157 -12.63 5.44 7.97
CA ILE A 157 -11.75 5.40 9.15
C ILE A 157 -11.57 6.78 9.79
N ARG A 158 -11.99 7.85 9.11
CA ARG A 158 -12.05 9.23 9.64
C ARG A 158 -13.33 9.53 10.41
N ARG A 159 -14.29 8.61 10.52
CA ARG A 159 -15.59 8.85 11.18
C ARG A 159 -15.77 8.06 12.48
N THR A 160 -16.43 8.70 13.45
CA THR A 160 -17.02 8.08 14.64
C THR A 160 -18.53 8.05 14.51
N GLU A 161 -19.19 7.24 15.34
CA GLU A 161 -20.66 7.26 15.52
C GLU A 161 -21.22 8.65 15.89
N ALA A 162 -20.38 9.58 16.37
CA ALA A 162 -20.74 10.95 16.74
C ALA A 162 -20.37 12.03 15.68
N GLY A 163 -19.92 11.66 14.48
CA GLY A 163 -19.43 12.60 13.45
C GLY A 163 -17.92 12.50 13.19
N ILE A 164 -17.34 13.51 12.52
CA ILE A 164 -15.92 13.52 12.08
C ILE A 164 -15.01 13.22 13.27
N LYS A 165 -14.25 12.14 13.15
CA LYS A 165 -13.27 11.69 14.12
C LYS A 165 -12.00 12.49 13.85
N THR A 166 -11.72 13.41 14.77
CA THR A 166 -10.41 14.03 15.02
C THR A 166 -10.01 15.23 14.15
N LYS A 167 -9.35 16.21 14.78
CA LYS A 167 -8.47 17.20 14.12
C LYS A 167 -7.11 16.57 13.73
N ALA A 168 -6.97 15.24 13.79
CA ALA A 168 -5.69 14.59 13.61
C ALA A 168 -5.30 14.59 12.13
N GLY A 169 -3.99 14.63 11.88
CA GLY A 169 -3.45 14.54 10.53
C GLY A 169 -3.77 13.17 9.91
N ILE A 170 -3.61 13.09 8.59
CA ILE A 170 -3.86 11.86 7.83
C ILE A 170 -2.97 10.70 8.32
N LYS A 171 -1.75 11.05 8.76
CA LYS A 171 -0.77 10.13 9.32
C LYS A 171 -1.28 9.45 10.59
N GLU A 172 -1.85 10.20 11.53
CA GLU A 172 -2.38 9.66 12.77
C GLU A 172 -3.59 8.77 12.53
N VAL A 173 -4.47 9.18 11.60
CA VAL A 173 -5.65 8.39 11.21
C VAL A 173 -5.23 7.01 10.70
N ILE A 174 -4.28 6.96 9.76
CA ILE A 174 -3.86 5.67 9.20
C ILE A 174 -3.06 4.85 10.21
N LYS A 175 -2.19 5.47 11.05
CA LYS A 175 -1.47 4.75 12.12
C LYS A 175 -2.43 4.10 13.10
N GLN A 176 -3.49 4.81 13.50
CA GLN A 176 -4.51 4.26 14.38
C GLN A 176 -5.21 3.05 13.74
N TRP A 177 -5.65 3.18 12.49
CA TRP A 177 -6.31 2.07 11.80
C TRP A 177 -5.39 0.86 11.62
N LEU A 178 -4.12 1.08 11.23
CA LEU A 178 -3.11 0.03 11.14
C LEU A 178 -2.94 -0.70 12.49
N ALA A 179 -2.92 0.03 13.60
CA ALA A 179 -2.87 -0.58 14.92
C ALA A 179 -4.14 -1.40 15.24
N GLU A 180 -5.33 -0.87 14.93
CA GLU A 180 -6.61 -1.57 15.13
C GLU A 180 -6.69 -2.89 14.35
N VAL A 181 -6.07 -2.97 13.18
CA VAL A 181 -6.03 -4.19 12.36
C VAL A 181 -4.84 -5.12 12.66
N GLY A 182 -4.00 -4.78 13.63
CA GLY A 182 -2.86 -5.57 14.08
C GLY A 182 -1.59 -5.43 13.22
N LEU A 183 -1.38 -4.24 12.66
CA LEU A 183 -0.23 -3.85 11.82
C LEU A 183 0.47 -2.61 12.37
N ALA A 184 0.71 -2.55 13.68
CA ALA A 184 1.42 -1.44 14.34
C ALA A 184 2.97 -1.53 14.23
N THR A 185 3.48 -2.44 13.40
CA THR A 185 4.91 -2.69 13.19
C THR A 185 5.58 -1.45 12.59
N THR A 186 6.82 -1.19 12.99
CA THR A 186 7.70 -0.14 12.45
C THR A 186 8.81 -0.77 11.61
N MET A 187 9.56 0.02 10.84
CA MET A 187 10.77 -0.49 10.18
C MET A 187 11.81 -0.98 11.18
N GLY A 188 11.91 -0.35 12.36
CA GLY A 188 12.78 -0.80 13.45
C GLY A 188 12.42 -2.21 13.95
N ASP A 189 11.13 -2.52 14.07
CA ASP A 189 10.67 -3.86 14.43
C ASP A 189 10.97 -4.92 13.34
N LEU A 190 11.13 -4.50 12.08
CA LEU A 190 11.63 -5.33 10.98
C LEU A 190 13.17 -5.42 10.97
N GLY A 191 13.81 -4.86 11.99
CA GLY A 191 15.25 -4.86 12.25
C GLY A 191 16.04 -3.88 11.38
N PHE A 192 15.40 -2.89 10.76
CA PHE A 192 16.13 -1.84 10.03
C PHE A 192 16.64 -0.79 11.00
N GLU A 193 17.83 -0.27 10.72
CA GLU A 193 18.47 0.75 11.54
C GLU A 193 18.68 2.05 10.74
N GLN A 194 19.12 3.12 11.42
CA GLN A 194 19.37 4.41 10.77
C GLN A 194 20.44 4.30 9.68
N GLU A 195 21.38 3.39 9.85
CA GLU A 195 22.48 3.08 8.95
C GLU A 195 22.00 2.50 7.61
N ASP A 196 20.85 1.80 7.60
CA ASP A 196 20.27 1.22 6.39
C ASP A 196 19.64 2.27 5.46
N VAL A 197 19.27 3.45 5.99
CA VAL A 197 18.51 4.47 5.26
C VAL A 197 19.24 4.95 4.01
N ALA A 198 20.56 5.09 4.08
CA ALA A 198 21.36 5.52 2.92
C ALA A 198 21.33 4.48 1.81
N THR A 199 21.49 3.20 2.15
CA THR A 199 21.43 2.08 1.19
C THR A 199 20.03 1.93 0.60
N LEU A 200 18.99 1.98 1.41
CA LEU A 200 17.60 1.93 0.95
C LEU A 200 17.29 3.06 -0.03
N THR A 201 17.77 4.27 0.28
CA THR A 201 17.58 5.45 -0.59
C THR A 201 18.32 5.28 -1.91
N ASP A 202 19.56 4.78 -1.91
CA ASP A 202 20.29 4.49 -3.15
C ASP A 202 19.56 3.45 -4.01
N LEU A 203 19.06 2.38 -3.40
CA LEU A 203 18.31 1.32 -4.09
C LEU A 203 17.04 1.83 -4.77
N VAL A 204 16.37 2.84 -4.22
CA VAL A 204 15.20 3.49 -4.86
C VAL A 204 15.58 4.08 -6.23
N TYR A 205 16.78 4.64 -6.39
CA TYR A 205 17.21 5.28 -7.64
C TYR A 205 18.01 4.36 -8.56
N THR A 206 18.56 3.26 -8.05
CA THR A 206 19.37 2.32 -8.83
C THR A 206 18.63 1.06 -9.28
N THR A 207 17.50 0.72 -8.64
CA THR A 207 16.66 -0.43 -9.02
C THR A 207 15.84 -0.13 -10.29
N PRO A 208 15.94 -0.96 -11.35
CA PRO A 208 15.18 -0.76 -12.59
C PRO A 208 13.66 -0.72 -12.37
N GLY A 209 12.99 0.23 -13.03
CA GLY A 209 11.54 0.39 -12.99
C GLY A 209 11.02 1.27 -11.84
N ILE A 210 11.79 1.49 -10.77
CA ILE A 210 11.34 2.34 -9.65
C ILE A 210 11.19 3.81 -10.06
N GLN A 211 12.04 4.31 -10.94
CA GLN A 211 11.95 5.70 -11.42
C GLN A 211 10.57 6.04 -12.00
N TYR A 212 9.91 5.10 -12.70
CA TYR A 212 8.56 5.30 -13.23
C TYR A 212 7.53 5.54 -12.11
N MET A 213 7.65 4.83 -10.98
CA MET A 213 6.78 5.02 -9.81
C MET A 213 7.05 6.37 -9.14
N LEU A 214 8.32 6.79 -9.03
CA LEU A 214 8.66 8.12 -8.54
C LEU A 214 8.05 9.23 -9.40
N ASP A 215 8.16 9.09 -10.73
CA ASP A 215 7.62 10.06 -11.68
C ASP A 215 6.08 10.14 -11.61
N SER A 216 5.43 9.03 -11.25
CA SER A 216 3.97 8.92 -11.09
C SER A 216 3.44 9.51 -9.78
N THR A 217 4.32 9.83 -8.82
CA THR A 217 3.94 10.42 -7.52
C THR A 217 3.32 11.82 -7.71
N PRO A 218 2.23 12.20 -7.01
CA PRO A 218 1.58 13.52 -7.15
C PRO A 218 2.43 14.71 -6.68
N VAL A 219 3.53 14.44 -5.98
CA VAL A 219 4.50 15.45 -5.51
C VAL A 219 5.88 15.19 -6.12
N ALA A 220 6.75 16.19 -6.10
CA ALA A 220 8.15 16.01 -6.44
C ALA A 220 8.86 15.19 -5.34
N VAL A 221 9.65 14.19 -5.74
CA VAL A 221 10.35 13.29 -4.82
C VAL A 221 11.85 13.44 -4.99
N SER A 222 12.52 13.96 -3.98
CA SER A 222 13.99 14.04 -3.91
C SER A 222 14.58 12.94 -3.02
N PRO A 223 15.89 12.65 -3.12
CA PRO A 223 16.55 11.69 -2.23
C PRO A 223 16.38 12.03 -0.75
N GLU A 224 16.31 13.32 -0.40
CA GLU A 224 16.05 13.79 0.97
C GLU A 224 14.64 13.42 1.43
N THR A 225 13.65 13.52 0.55
CA THR A 225 12.27 13.08 0.84
C THR A 225 12.22 11.57 1.07
N VAL A 226 12.88 10.78 0.22
CA VAL A 226 12.96 9.31 0.37
C VAL A 226 13.62 8.94 1.69
N ALA A 227 14.80 9.49 1.98
CA ALA A 227 15.52 9.23 3.22
C ALA A 227 14.74 9.66 4.47
N ARG A 228 13.99 10.77 4.39
CA ARG A 228 13.10 11.21 5.48
C ARG A 228 11.99 10.20 5.73
N ILE A 229 11.34 9.68 4.69
CA ILE A 229 10.26 8.69 4.85
C ILE A 229 10.79 7.42 5.53
N PHE A 230 11.92 6.86 5.07
CA PHE A 230 12.52 5.69 5.72
C PHE A 230 12.88 5.96 7.18
N ARG A 231 13.55 7.09 7.46
CA ARG A 231 13.95 7.47 8.82
C ARG A 231 12.76 7.62 9.76
N ASN A 232 11.72 8.31 9.32
CA ASN A 232 10.53 8.53 10.13
C ASN A 232 9.70 7.25 10.31
N SER A 233 9.89 6.25 9.45
CA SER A 233 9.23 4.95 9.53
C SER A 233 9.95 3.96 10.47
N LEU A 234 11.11 4.32 11.02
CA LEU A 234 11.84 3.51 12.01
C LEU A 234 11.10 3.41 13.36
N SER A 235 10.20 4.35 13.70
CA SER A 235 9.49 4.42 15.00
C SER A 235 8.05 4.96 14.90
#